data_AF-A0A3D8R4I4-F1
#
_entry.id   AF-A0A3D8R4I4-F1
#
_cell.length_a   1.000
_cell.length_b   1.000
_cell.length_c   1.000
_cell.angle_alpha   90.00
_cell.angle_beta   90.00
_cell.angle_gamma   90.00
#
_symmetry.space_group_name_H-M   'P 1'
#
loop_
_entity.id
_entity.type
_entity.pdbx_description
1 polymer ?
#
loop_
_entity_poly.entity_id
_entity_poly.type
_entity_poly.pdbx_seq_one_letter_code
_entity_poly.pdbx_strand_id
1 'polypeptide(L)'
;MHPILLLLLLLLLNTHPILSQRTPTENLVLADCGIGLGHAGGSTSREMIYYASDVWTGNGLDTYRPTMMVNVPWSGSYPWGQAGGVSARMPNGDVFSVHINPAIRDPDPAGDAWHAYEMHLPLKCYSYHWDKLYRLDDGKWCASAYVCNHRGTAYVRPGGNPPAPPPPAGGGGGAGVVCDAL
;
A
#
# COMPACT_ATOMS: atom_id res chain seq x y z
N MET A 1 -10.12 32.84 -40.55
CA MET A 1 -10.02 32.00 -39.33
C MET A 1 -8.54 31.64 -39.17
N HIS A 2 -7.89 32.10 -38.10
CA HIS A 2 -6.44 32.02 -37.97
C HIS A 2 -6.03 30.63 -37.42
N PRO A 3 -5.38 29.77 -38.22
CA PRO A 3 -5.05 28.40 -37.81
C PRO A 3 -4.12 28.35 -36.58
N ILE A 4 -3.32 29.40 -36.37
CA ILE A 4 -2.46 29.57 -35.20
C ILE A 4 -3.28 29.71 -33.91
N LEU A 5 -4.42 30.41 -33.97
CA LEU A 5 -5.30 30.60 -32.81
C LEU A 5 -6.00 29.29 -32.42
N LEU A 6 -6.36 28.46 -33.41
CA LEU A 6 -6.98 27.16 -33.18
C LEU A 6 -5.98 26.17 -32.55
N LEU A 7 -4.73 26.18 -33.01
CA LEU A 7 -3.65 25.35 -32.46
C LEU A 7 -3.31 25.73 -31.01
N LEU A 8 -3.25 27.04 -30.71
CA LEU A 8 -3.03 27.53 -29.35
C LEU A 8 -4.19 27.17 -28.42
N LEU A 9 -5.44 27.24 -28.88
CA LEU A 9 -6.60 26.81 -28.10
C LEU A 9 -6.54 25.31 -27.78
N LEU A 10 -6.18 24.47 -28.77
CA LEU A 10 -6.04 23.02 -28.60
C LEU A 10 -4.90 22.67 -27.63
N LEU A 11 -3.79 23.40 -27.64
CA LEU A 11 -2.69 23.21 -26.68
C LEU A 11 -3.12 23.57 -25.26
N LEU A 12 -3.86 24.66 -25.07
CA LEU A 12 -4.37 25.10 -23.77
C LEU A 12 -5.46 24.17 -23.21
N LEU A 13 -6.24 23.52 -24.07
CA LEU A 13 -7.23 22.51 -23.67
C LEU A 13 -6.59 21.19 -23.19
N ASN A 14 -5.33 20.92 -23.57
CA ASN A 14 -4.62 19.71 -23.15
C ASN A 14 -3.75 19.91 -21.91
N THR A 15 -3.50 21.15 -21.48
CA THR A 15 -2.81 21.42 -20.22
C THR A 15 -3.77 21.24 -19.06
N HIS A 16 -3.76 20.05 -18.46
CA HIS A 16 -4.45 19.79 -17.21
C HIS A 16 -3.57 20.37 -16.08
N PRO A 17 -4.02 21.38 -15.33
CA PRO A 17 -3.27 21.82 -14.17
C PRO A 17 -3.27 20.68 -13.14
N ILE A 18 -2.13 19.99 -13.00
CA ILE A 18 -1.94 18.97 -11.97
C ILE A 18 -1.55 19.72 -10.70
N LEU A 19 -2.54 19.97 -9.84
CA LEU A 19 -2.28 20.50 -8.51
C LEU A 19 -1.81 19.34 -7.63
N SER A 20 -0.52 19.31 -7.26
CA SER A 20 -0.07 18.44 -6.16
C SER A 20 -0.68 18.99 -4.87
N GLN A 21 -1.79 18.40 -4.42
CA GLN A 21 -2.40 18.78 -3.16
C GLN A 21 -1.66 18.06 -2.04
N ARG A 22 -0.99 18.83 -1.17
CA ARG A 22 -0.29 18.24 -0.02
C ARG A 22 -1.29 17.56 0.91
N THR A 23 -1.23 16.24 1.00
CA THR A 23 -2.17 15.38 1.73
C THR A 23 -1.45 14.65 2.85
N PRO A 24 -1.17 15.34 3.99
CA PRO A 24 -0.35 14.76 5.07
C PRO A 24 -0.97 13.52 5.72
N THR A 25 -2.28 13.30 5.53
CA THR A 25 -3.05 12.17 6.05
C THR A 25 -3.28 11.07 5.02
N GLU A 26 -2.66 11.14 3.84
CA GLU A 26 -2.90 10.17 2.81
C GLU A 26 -2.36 8.78 3.14
N ASN A 27 -3.01 7.79 2.54
CA ASN A 27 -2.58 6.40 2.59
C ASN A 27 -2.66 5.81 1.19
N LEU A 28 -1.56 5.17 0.77
CA LEU A 28 -1.53 4.30 -0.40
C LEU A 28 -1.51 2.85 0.10
N VAL A 29 -2.54 2.08 -0.24
CA VAL A 29 -2.68 0.67 0.16
C VAL A 29 -2.40 -0.21 -1.05
N LEU A 30 -1.48 -1.15 -0.87
CA LEU A 30 -1.29 -2.27 -1.78
C LEU A 30 -2.17 -3.41 -1.31
N ALA A 31 -3.13 -3.84 -2.13
CA ALA A 31 -4.15 -4.80 -1.75
C ALA A 31 -4.16 -6.03 -2.64
N ASP A 32 -4.33 -7.19 -2.02
CA ASP A 32 -4.52 -8.48 -2.69
C ASP A 32 -6.01 -8.83 -2.63
N CYS A 33 -6.64 -9.02 -3.80
CA CYS A 33 -8.07 -9.25 -3.91
C CYS A 33 -8.40 -10.63 -4.47
N GLY A 34 -9.45 -11.24 -3.92
CA GLY A 34 -9.83 -12.61 -4.25
C GLY A 34 -8.80 -13.64 -3.80
N ILE A 35 -8.16 -13.43 -2.65
CA ILE A 35 -7.24 -14.40 -2.04
C ILE A 35 -7.97 -15.75 -1.90
N GLY A 36 -7.29 -16.84 -2.23
CA GLY A 36 -7.85 -18.19 -2.25
C GLY A 36 -8.54 -18.57 -3.57
N LEU A 37 -8.79 -17.60 -4.46
CA LEU A 37 -9.47 -17.83 -5.74
C LEU A 37 -8.50 -17.87 -6.93
N GLY A 38 -7.24 -17.46 -6.73
CA GLY A 38 -6.19 -17.48 -7.74
C GLY A 38 -5.42 -18.80 -7.80
N HIS A 39 -4.41 -18.86 -8.67
CA HIS A 39 -3.52 -20.02 -8.80
C HIS A 39 -2.86 -20.35 -7.45
N ALA A 40 -2.88 -21.63 -7.07
CA ALA A 40 -2.35 -22.12 -5.79
C ALA A 40 -2.92 -21.42 -4.53
N GLY A 41 -4.13 -20.86 -4.61
CA GLY A 41 -4.77 -20.13 -3.50
C GLY A 41 -4.31 -18.67 -3.36
N GLY A 42 -3.59 -18.13 -4.34
CA GLY A 42 -3.21 -16.72 -4.38
C GLY A 42 -4.37 -15.75 -4.65
N SER A 43 -4.05 -14.47 -4.77
CA SER A 43 -5.00 -13.43 -5.20
C SER A 43 -5.33 -13.54 -6.71
N THR A 44 -6.51 -13.08 -7.10
CA THR A 44 -6.92 -12.98 -8.51
C THR A 44 -6.64 -11.61 -9.11
N SER A 45 -6.54 -10.58 -8.27
CA SER A 45 -6.18 -9.23 -8.70
C SER A 45 -5.43 -8.50 -7.60
N ARG A 46 -4.80 -7.40 -8.00
CA ARG A 46 -4.02 -6.50 -7.16
C ARG A 46 -4.51 -5.10 -7.36
N GLU A 47 -4.79 -4.40 -6.27
CA GLU A 47 -5.28 -3.04 -6.33
C GLU A 47 -4.30 -2.12 -5.62
N MET A 48 -3.98 -1.01 -6.27
CA MET A 48 -3.37 0.13 -5.61
C MET A 48 -4.50 1.08 -5.25
N ILE A 49 -4.76 1.21 -3.95
CA ILE A 49 -5.92 1.92 -3.40
C ILE A 49 -5.44 3.17 -2.68
N TYR A 50 -5.97 4.33 -3.06
CA TYR A 50 -5.62 5.61 -2.47
C TYR A 50 -6.73 6.14 -1.57
N TYR A 51 -6.34 6.62 -0.39
CA TYR A 51 -7.18 7.30 0.56
C TYR A 51 -6.57 8.68 0.85
N ALA A 52 -7.35 9.75 0.68
CA ALA A 52 -6.95 11.09 1.09
C ALA A 52 -6.94 11.28 2.63
N SER A 53 -7.47 10.30 3.36
CA SER A 53 -7.58 10.25 4.81
C SER A 53 -7.14 8.88 5.34
N ASP A 54 -7.45 8.61 6.60
CA ASP A 54 -7.30 7.28 7.19
C ASP A 54 -8.01 6.19 6.39
N VAL A 55 -7.42 4.99 6.41
CA VAL A 55 -8.00 3.79 5.78
C VAL A 55 -9.12 3.23 6.65
N TRP A 56 -8.88 3.13 7.96
CA TRP A 56 -9.81 2.51 8.92
C TRP A 56 -10.55 3.56 9.75
N THR A 57 -11.80 3.25 10.07
CA THR A 57 -12.70 4.13 10.84
C THR A 57 -12.39 4.17 12.33
N GLY A 58 -11.60 3.21 12.84
CA GLY A 58 -11.40 2.97 14.26
C GLY A 58 -12.46 2.06 14.91
N ASN A 59 -13.55 1.75 14.19
CA ASN A 59 -14.56 0.79 14.63
C ASN A 59 -14.19 -0.62 14.15
N GLY A 60 -13.20 -1.23 14.82
CA GLY A 60 -12.69 -2.54 14.41
C GLY A 60 -11.91 -2.47 13.09
N LEU A 61 -12.30 -3.29 12.10
CA LEU A 61 -11.67 -3.34 10.77
C LEU A 61 -12.46 -2.61 9.69
N ASP A 62 -13.51 -1.88 10.07
CA ASP A 62 -14.31 -1.12 9.12
C ASP A 62 -13.46 -0.02 8.47
N THR A 63 -13.56 0.10 7.16
CA THR A 63 -12.77 1.03 6.34
C THR A 63 -13.61 2.16 5.79
N TYR A 64 -12.97 3.30 5.56
CA TYR A 64 -13.56 4.36 4.75
C TYR A 64 -13.63 3.93 3.27
N ARG A 65 -14.41 4.67 2.48
CA ARG A 65 -14.42 4.46 1.03
C ARG A 65 -13.12 5.00 0.42
N PRO A 66 -12.45 4.24 -0.47
CA PRO A 66 -11.31 4.74 -1.23
C PRO A 66 -11.64 6.01 -2.01
N THR A 67 -10.67 6.92 -2.08
CA THR A 67 -10.76 8.10 -2.94
C THR A 67 -10.53 7.70 -4.39
N MET A 68 -9.53 6.84 -4.62
CA MET A 68 -9.19 6.32 -5.95
C MET A 68 -8.68 4.88 -5.83
N MET A 69 -8.78 4.13 -6.92
CA MET A 69 -8.27 2.77 -6.99
C MET A 69 -7.91 2.46 -8.43
N VAL A 70 -6.85 1.68 -8.62
CA VAL A 70 -6.47 1.15 -9.92
C VAL A 70 -5.98 -0.29 -9.80
N ASN A 71 -6.38 -1.10 -10.77
CA ASN A 71 -5.86 -2.45 -10.90
C ASN A 71 -4.41 -2.41 -11.36
N VAL A 72 -3.56 -3.15 -10.65
CA VAL A 72 -2.16 -3.35 -11.01
C VAL A 72 -2.04 -4.73 -11.65
N PRO A 73 -1.69 -4.82 -12.95
CA PRO A 73 -1.52 -6.11 -13.61
C PRO A 73 -0.51 -7.01 -12.90
N TRP A 74 -0.78 -8.31 -12.88
CA TRP A 74 0.12 -9.28 -12.27
C TRP A 74 1.45 -9.34 -13.03
N SER A 75 2.56 -9.18 -12.31
CA SER A 75 3.91 -9.18 -12.88
C SER A 75 4.65 -10.51 -12.76
N GLY A 76 4.03 -11.54 -12.18
CA GLY A 76 4.68 -12.84 -11.94
C GLY A 76 5.29 -13.00 -10.54
N SER A 77 5.51 -11.91 -9.81
CA SER A 77 6.14 -11.93 -8.46
C SER A 77 5.08 -11.83 -7.37
N TYR A 78 5.20 -12.60 -6.28
CA TYR A 78 4.42 -12.50 -5.03
C TYR A 78 5.37 -12.58 -3.81
N PRO A 79 5.18 -11.78 -2.75
CA PRO A 79 4.23 -10.66 -2.60
C PRO A 79 4.66 -9.45 -3.45
N TRP A 80 4.29 -8.21 -3.10
CA TRP A 80 4.56 -6.96 -3.84
C TRP A 80 6.05 -6.57 -4.04
N GLY A 81 6.98 -7.53 -4.10
CA GLY A 81 8.42 -7.34 -4.30
C GLY A 81 8.87 -7.54 -5.74
N GLN A 82 8.20 -6.93 -6.72
CA GLN A 82 8.64 -6.96 -8.11
C GLN A 82 10.00 -6.27 -8.27
N ALA A 83 10.91 -6.87 -9.05
CA ALA A 83 12.18 -6.24 -9.41
C ALA A 83 11.92 -4.92 -10.17
N GLY A 84 12.51 -3.82 -9.68
CA GLY A 84 12.25 -2.46 -10.19
C GLY A 84 11.05 -1.75 -9.55
N GLY A 85 10.34 -2.40 -8.63
CA GLY A 85 9.14 -1.85 -7.99
C GLY A 85 7.89 -1.98 -8.86
N VAL A 86 6.82 -1.35 -8.40
CA VAL A 86 5.51 -1.33 -9.04
C VAL A 86 5.07 0.11 -9.20
N SER A 87 4.65 0.50 -10.40
CA SER A 87 4.11 1.83 -10.65
C SER A 87 2.72 1.73 -11.27
N ALA A 88 1.82 2.63 -10.86
CA ALA A 88 0.48 2.73 -11.42
C ALA A 88 0.04 4.19 -11.53
N ARG A 89 -0.77 4.48 -12.55
CA ARG A 89 -1.41 5.78 -12.75
C ARG A 89 -2.82 5.73 -12.19
N MET A 90 -3.13 6.64 -11.28
CA MET A 90 -4.44 6.83 -10.68
C MET A 90 -5.41 7.51 -11.68
N PRO A 91 -6.74 7.40 -11.48
CA PRO A 91 -7.75 8.03 -12.34
C PRO A 91 -7.60 9.55 -12.51
N ASN A 92 -7.05 10.26 -11.52
CA ASN A 92 -6.79 11.70 -11.60
C ASN A 92 -5.49 12.06 -12.36
N GLY A 93 -4.74 11.07 -12.83
CA GLY A 93 -3.48 11.26 -13.54
C GLY A 93 -2.23 11.12 -12.67
N ASP A 94 -2.35 11.09 -11.35
CA ASP A 94 -1.22 10.91 -10.43
C ASP A 94 -0.55 9.57 -10.66
N VAL A 95 0.77 9.53 -10.47
CA VAL A 95 1.55 8.28 -10.60
C VAL A 95 2.21 7.99 -9.27
N PHE A 96 1.92 6.80 -8.75
CA PHE A 96 2.62 6.26 -7.60
C PHE A 96 3.58 5.18 -8.06
N SER A 97 4.78 5.19 -7.50
CA SER A 97 5.79 4.15 -7.66
C SER A 97 6.12 3.59 -6.28
N VAL A 98 6.18 2.27 -6.14
CA VAL A 98 6.36 1.60 -4.85
C VAL A 98 7.45 0.57 -4.95
N HIS A 99 8.33 0.53 -3.96
CA HIS A 99 9.35 -0.48 -3.82
C HIS A 99 9.24 -1.14 -2.45
N ILE A 100 9.01 -2.45 -2.45
CA ILE A 100 8.85 -3.26 -1.23
C ILE A 100 9.97 -4.29 -1.19
N ASN A 101 10.61 -4.40 -0.02
CA ASN A 101 11.44 -5.53 0.32
C ASN A 101 10.61 -6.55 1.13
N PRO A 102 10.17 -7.65 0.52
CA PRO A 102 9.29 -8.62 1.17
C PRO A 102 9.98 -9.45 2.26
N ALA A 103 11.30 -9.35 2.41
CA ALA A 103 12.04 -10.01 3.48
C ALA A 103 11.90 -9.29 4.82
N ILE A 104 11.47 -8.02 4.82
CA ILE A 104 11.25 -7.23 6.03
C ILE A 104 9.91 -7.62 6.65
N ARG A 105 9.92 -7.87 7.97
CA ARG A 105 8.75 -8.30 8.73
C ARG A 105 8.24 -7.17 9.63
N ASP A 106 6.99 -7.29 10.05
CA ASP A 106 6.41 -6.36 11.02
C ASP A 106 7.20 -6.32 12.33
N PRO A 107 7.29 -5.15 13.00
CA PRO A 107 6.68 -3.86 12.65
C PRO A 107 7.59 -2.94 11.81
N ASP A 108 8.68 -3.47 11.24
CA ASP A 108 9.68 -2.67 10.55
C ASP A 108 9.18 -2.15 9.19
N PRO A 109 9.66 -0.98 8.74
CA PRO A 109 9.28 -0.43 7.45
C PRO A 109 9.78 -1.33 6.30
N ALA A 110 8.85 -1.86 5.51
CA ALA A 110 9.13 -2.80 4.44
C ALA A 110 9.49 -2.13 3.11
N GLY A 111 9.27 -0.83 2.96
CA GLY A 111 9.54 -0.15 1.70
C GLY A 111 9.07 1.30 1.65
N ASP A 112 9.03 1.84 0.44
CA ASP A 112 8.70 3.23 0.18
C ASP A 112 7.80 3.35 -1.04
N ALA A 113 6.87 4.28 -0.99
CA ALA A 113 6.06 4.72 -2.11
C ALA A 113 6.31 6.19 -2.39
N TRP A 114 6.39 6.55 -3.66
CA TRP A 114 6.61 7.91 -4.13
C TRP A 114 5.48 8.35 -5.02
N HIS A 115 4.97 9.54 -4.73
CA HIS A 115 4.18 10.31 -5.67
C HIS A 115 5.13 10.98 -6.68
N ALA A 116 4.84 10.88 -7.98
CA ALA A 116 5.76 11.34 -9.04
C ALA A 116 6.11 12.84 -8.96
N TYR A 117 5.28 13.65 -8.30
CA TYR A 117 5.50 15.09 -8.11
C TYR A 117 6.13 15.44 -6.74
N GLU A 118 6.20 14.48 -5.81
CA GLU A 118 6.72 14.67 -4.45
C GLU A 118 7.79 13.62 -4.10
N MET A 119 8.70 13.35 -5.04
CA MET A 119 9.75 12.32 -4.90
C MET A 119 10.68 12.49 -3.69
N HIS A 120 10.73 13.69 -3.09
CA HIS A 120 11.54 14.00 -1.92
C HIS A 120 10.83 13.68 -0.59
N LEU A 121 9.56 13.30 -0.62
CA LEU A 121 8.72 12.98 0.55
C LEU A 121 8.05 11.61 0.35
N PRO A 122 8.80 10.50 0.46
CA PRO A 122 8.22 9.17 0.32
C PRO A 122 7.23 8.86 1.44
N LEU A 123 6.19 8.12 1.08
CA LEU A 123 5.31 7.41 2.00
C LEU A 123 6.03 6.14 2.47
N LYS A 124 6.21 5.98 3.77
CA LYS A 124 6.84 4.80 4.33
C LYS A 124 5.84 3.64 4.37
N CYS A 125 6.19 2.50 3.79
CA CYS A 125 5.33 1.32 3.68
C CYS A 125 5.59 0.32 4.80
N TYR A 126 4.52 -0.18 5.41
CA TYR A 126 4.54 -1.24 6.42
C TYR A 126 3.60 -2.37 6.01
N SER A 127 3.89 -3.60 6.43
CA SER A 127 3.00 -4.73 6.17
C SER A 127 1.76 -4.64 7.05
N TYR A 128 0.59 -4.81 6.46
CA TYR A 128 -0.65 -5.01 7.19
C TYR A 128 -1.49 -6.01 6.42
N HIS A 129 -1.70 -7.20 6.98
CA HIS A 129 -2.47 -8.27 6.35
C HIS A 129 -3.88 -8.36 6.94
N TRP A 130 -4.71 -7.32 6.72
CA TRP A 130 -6.06 -7.27 7.27
C TRP A 130 -7.10 -7.45 6.18
N ASP A 131 -8.00 -8.40 6.43
CA ASP A 131 -9.11 -8.72 5.54
C ASP A 131 -10.17 -7.62 5.48
N LYS A 132 -11.05 -7.73 4.48
CA LYS A 132 -12.23 -6.88 4.30
C LYS A 132 -11.91 -5.39 4.10
N LEU A 133 -10.75 -5.10 3.49
CA LEU A 133 -10.33 -3.73 3.17
C LEU A 133 -11.34 -3.04 2.24
N TYR A 134 -11.72 -3.73 1.16
CA TYR A 134 -12.66 -3.25 0.16
C TYR A 134 -13.27 -4.44 -0.58
N ARG A 135 -14.50 -4.28 -1.09
CA ARG A 135 -15.15 -5.28 -1.92
C ARG A 135 -15.28 -4.74 -3.35
N LEU A 136 -14.67 -5.44 -4.30
CA LEU A 136 -14.75 -5.10 -5.72
C LEU A 136 -16.17 -5.27 -6.26
N ASP A 137 -16.46 -4.62 -7.38
CA ASP A 137 -17.76 -4.71 -8.06
C ASP A 137 -18.11 -6.14 -8.51
N ASP A 138 -17.09 -6.96 -8.77
CA ASP A 138 -17.24 -8.39 -9.07
C ASP A 138 -17.47 -9.26 -7.82
N GLY A 139 -17.62 -8.63 -6.66
CA GLY A 139 -17.96 -9.25 -5.38
C GLY A 139 -16.77 -9.79 -4.59
N LYS A 140 -15.54 -9.76 -5.13
CA LYS A 140 -14.35 -10.26 -4.44
C LYS A 140 -13.90 -9.32 -3.33
N TRP A 141 -13.47 -9.90 -2.21
CA TRP A 141 -12.89 -9.14 -1.10
C TRP A 141 -11.39 -8.91 -1.31
N CYS A 142 -10.95 -7.74 -0.93
CA CYS A 142 -9.55 -7.35 -0.83
C CYS A 142 -9.08 -7.42 0.62
N ALA A 143 -7.84 -7.86 0.81
CA ALA A 143 -7.07 -7.68 2.04
C ALA A 143 -5.95 -6.69 1.77
N SER A 144 -5.59 -5.88 2.77
CA SER A 144 -4.37 -5.09 2.68
C SER A 144 -3.15 -6.04 2.67
N ALA A 145 -2.10 -5.65 1.96
CA ALA A 145 -0.78 -6.27 2.05
C ALA A 145 0.22 -5.28 2.66
N TYR A 146 0.23 -4.04 2.13
CA TYR A 146 1.04 -2.95 2.65
C TYR A 146 0.23 -1.66 2.70
N VAL A 147 0.50 -0.81 3.69
CA VAL A 147 0.00 0.57 3.71
C VAL A 147 1.19 1.52 3.85
N CYS A 148 1.26 2.46 2.91
CA CYS A 148 2.27 3.50 2.82
C CYS A 148 1.66 4.84 3.24
N ASN A 149 2.29 5.52 4.20
CA ASN A 149 1.83 6.84 4.66
C ASN A 149 2.97 7.69 5.26
N HIS A 150 2.64 8.93 5.64
CA HIS A 150 3.57 9.88 6.26
C HIS A 150 3.75 9.69 7.77
N ARG A 151 3.11 8.69 8.40
CA ARG A 151 3.11 8.55 9.88
C ARG A 151 4.47 8.13 10.45
N GLY A 152 5.30 7.49 9.64
CA GLY A 152 6.63 6.99 10.05
C GLY A 152 6.58 5.89 11.12
N THR A 153 5.41 5.32 11.38
CA THR A 153 5.18 4.26 12.35
C THR A 153 4.13 3.29 11.85
N ALA A 154 4.23 2.03 12.28
CA ALA A 154 3.22 1.03 11.96
C ALA A 154 1.87 1.39 12.62
N TYR A 155 0.77 1.26 11.89
CA TYR A 155 -0.58 1.40 12.39
C TYR A 155 -0.83 0.28 13.41
N VAL A 156 -1.19 0.69 14.62
CA VAL A 156 -1.62 -0.25 15.67
C VAL A 156 -3.08 -0.58 15.42
N ARG A 157 -3.37 -1.86 15.18
CA ARG A 157 -4.74 -2.36 15.00
C ARG A 157 -5.62 -1.92 16.18
N PRO A 158 -6.77 -1.24 15.95
CA PRO A 158 -7.75 -0.96 16.99
C PRO A 158 -8.16 -2.27 17.69
N GLY A 159 -7.95 -2.34 19.01
CA GLY A 159 -8.22 -3.53 19.81
C GLY A 159 -7.21 -4.69 19.65
N GLY A 160 -6.09 -4.48 18.94
CA GLY A 160 -4.98 -5.43 18.89
C GLY A 160 -4.02 -5.23 20.07
N ASN A 161 -3.45 -6.33 20.57
CA ASN A 161 -2.29 -6.22 21.45
C ASN A 161 -1.14 -5.52 20.70
N PRO A 162 -0.32 -4.70 21.38
CA PRO A 162 0.90 -4.15 20.78
C PRO A 162 1.75 -5.27 20.17
N PRO A 163 2.51 -5.01 19.09
CA PRO A 163 3.47 -5.98 18.60
C PRO A 163 4.39 -6.42 19.75
N ALA A 164 4.60 -7.73 19.87
CA ALA A 164 5.50 -8.27 20.88
C ALA A 164 6.88 -7.61 20.73
N PRO A 165 7.57 -7.27 21.83
CA PRO A 165 8.92 -6.75 21.74
C PRO A 165 9.80 -7.70 20.92
N PRO A 166 10.75 -7.20 20.10
CA PRO A 166 11.68 -8.07 19.43
C PRO A 166 12.37 -8.96 20.47
N PRO A 167 12.56 -10.26 20.19
CA PRO A 167 13.32 -11.12 21.07
C PRO A 167 14.68 -10.44 21.35
N PRO A 168 15.12 -10.39 22.62
CA PRO A 168 16.38 -9.74 22.96
C PRO A 168 17.48 -10.29 22.06
N ALA A 169 18.24 -9.39 21.44
CA ALA A 169 19.34 -9.73 20.56
C ALA A 169 20.21 -10.78 21.25
N GLY A 170 20.23 -11.99 20.70
CA GLY A 170 20.88 -13.15 21.29
C GLY A 170 22.37 -12.87 21.49
N GLY A 171 22.73 -12.44 22.70
CA GLY A 171 24.07 -12.57 23.23
C GLY A 171 24.33 -14.05 23.41
N GLY A 172 25.25 -14.58 22.62
CA GLY A 172 25.69 -15.96 22.73
C GLY A 172 26.20 -16.30 24.13
N GLY A 173 26.04 -17.56 24.52
CA GLY A 173 26.77 -18.14 25.64
C GLY A 173 25.94 -19.05 26.53
N GLY A 174 26.01 -20.35 26.23
CA GLY A 174 26.36 -21.34 27.25
C GLY A 174 25.28 -21.85 28.21
N ALA A 175 25.14 -23.18 28.18
CA ALA A 175 24.91 -24.07 29.32
C ALA A 175 23.55 -24.00 30.05
N GLY A 176 22.67 -24.92 29.65
CA GLY A 176 21.99 -25.90 30.51
C GLY A 176 21.13 -25.42 31.67
N VAL A 177 19.82 -25.70 31.59
CA VAL A 177 19.07 -26.40 32.66
C VAL A 177 17.96 -27.23 32.00
N VAL A 178 17.97 -28.52 32.31
CA VAL A 178 16.89 -29.50 32.12
C VAL A 178 15.79 -29.20 33.14
N CYS A 179 14.52 -29.21 32.72
CA CYS A 179 13.40 -29.64 33.57
C CYS A 179 12.29 -30.26 32.68
N ASP A 180 12.15 -31.58 32.81
CA ASP A 180 11.03 -32.41 32.34
C ASP A 180 9.72 -32.13 33.11
N ALA A 181 8.62 -32.67 32.52
CA ALA A 181 7.29 -33.02 33.04
C ALA A 181 6.18 -32.28 32.24
N LEU A 182 5.32 -32.93 31.45
CA LEU A 182 4.81 -34.31 31.40
C LEU A 182 4.68 -34.81 29.95
#